data_AF-A0A0P8C8B0-F1
#
_entry.id   AF-A0A0P8C8B0-F1
#
_cell.length_a   1.000
_cell.length_b   1.000
_cell.length_c   1.000
_cell.angle_alpha   90.00
_cell.angle_beta   90.00
_cell.angle_gamma   90.00
#
_symmetry.space_group_name_H-M   'P 1'
#
loop_
_entity.id
_entity.type
_entity.pdbx_description
1 polymer ?
#
loop_
_entity_poly.entity_id
_entity_poly.type
_entity_poly.pdbx_seq_one_letter_code
_entity_poly.pdbx_strand_id
1 'polypeptide(L)'
;MTVKFGTVLASSCLLWLGVMEVHPAATAMEVHGVPQMRLSRRRRASELLEEGERRVMRGEVLEAVSLYNEADALNLHGEVGAQSWNLLCWYGSLWGEPEAVLEACERAVELAPDNIEIRDSRGLARALVGDFEGAIADFQVFVEETDHEVRRFQRQNWIEMLQADENPFTPSVLRMLFID
;
A
#
# COMPACT_ATOMS: atom_id res chain seq x y z
N MET A 1 -44.65 59.05 28.13
CA MET A 1 -45.84 58.56 27.40
C MET A 1 -46.00 57.08 27.73
N THR A 2 -46.68 56.77 28.83
CA THR A 2 -48.07 56.30 28.88
C THR A 2 -48.34 54.95 28.19
N VAL A 3 -48.60 53.95 29.06
CA VAL A 3 -49.78 53.03 29.00
C VAL A 3 -49.59 51.79 28.10
N LYS A 4 -49.89 50.53 28.49
CA LYS A 4 -50.98 49.99 29.33
C LYS A 4 -50.61 48.60 29.87
N PHE A 5 -50.91 48.36 31.14
CA PHE A 5 -51.11 47.03 31.72
C PHE A 5 -52.45 46.45 31.25
N GLY A 6 -52.49 45.14 31.01
CA GLY A 6 -53.71 44.38 30.78
C GLY A 6 -53.62 43.02 31.46
N THR A 7 -54.26 42.90 32.62
CA THR A 7 -54.52 41.65 33.35
C THR A 7 -56.01 41.35 33.28
N VAL A 8 -56.43 40.16 32.83
CA VAL A 8 -57.69 39.51 33.25
C VAL A 8 -57.58 37.97 33.16
N LEU A 9 -57.57 37.37 34.36
CA LEU A 9 -58.27 36.17 34.87
C LEU A 9 -58.21 34.80 34.14
N ALA A 10 -57.53 33.88 34.84
CA ALA A 10 -58.02 32.62 35.41
C ALA A 10 -59.06 31.77 34.64
N SER A 11 -58.66 30.54 34.32
CA SER A 11 -59.53 29.39 34.52
C SER A 11 -58.71 28.15 34.87
N SER A 12 -59.07 27.57 36.00
CA SER A 12 -58.44 26.44 36.65
C SER A 12 -58.71 25.13 35.89
N CYS A 13 -57.69 24.28 35.77
CA CYS A 13 -57.90 22.85 35.71
C CYS A 13 -56.75 22.16 36.45
N LEU A 14 -57.05 21.71 37.66
CA LEU A 14 -56.24 20.77 38.43
C LEU A 14 -56.31 19.42 37.72
N LEU A 15 -55.18 18.82 37.36
CA LEU A 15 -54.98 17.39 37.52
C LEU A 15 -53.52 17.08 37.86
N TRP A 16 -53.42 16.02 38.63
CA TRP A 16 -52.39 15.64 39.58
C TRP A 16 -51.39 14.68 38.92
N LEU A 17 -50.13 14.74 39.39
CA LEU A 17 -49.09 13.71 39.33
C LEU A 17 -48.56 13.24 37.96
N GLY A 18 -47.30 13.58 37.71
CA GLY A 18 -46.47 12.91 36.70
C GLY A 18 -45.03 13.44 36.74
N VAL A 19 -44.23 12.97 37.70
CA VAL A 19 -42.78 13.07 37.61
C VAL A 19 -42.34 12.11 36.50
N MET A 20 -41.83 12.63 35.39
CA MET A 20 -41.06 11.85 34.42
C MET A 20 -39.82 12.64 34.02
N GLU A 21 -38.76 12.37 34.77
CA GLU A 21 -37.40 12.11 34.32
C GLU A 21 -36.87 12.88 33.09
N VAL A 22 -35.92 13.77 33.39
CA VAL A 22 -34.78 14.11 32.52
C VAL A 22 -34.25 12.86 31.80
N HIS A 23 -34.35 12.84 30.47
CA HIS A 23 -33.59 11.89 29.66
C HIS A 23 -32.25 12.54 29.24
N PRO A 24 -31.11 11.89 29.50
CA PRO A 24 -29.81 12.41 29.14
C PRO A 24 -29.55 12.23 27.64
N ALA A 25 -28.79 13.18 27.11
CA ALA A 25 -27.84 13.08 26.01
C ALA A 25 -28.05 11.94 25.00
N ALA A 26 -28.46 12.30 23.78
CA ALA A 26 -28.06 11.55 22.59
C ALA A 26 -26.53 11.62 22.50
N THR A 27 -25.86 10.64 23.09
CA THR A 27 -24.43 10.38 22.91
C THR A 27 -24.15 10.21 21.43
N ALA A 28 -23.14 10.94 20.96
CA ALA A 28 -22.57 10.81 19.64
C ALA A 28 -22.35 9.33 19.29
N MET A 29 -22.89 8.92 18.15
CA MET A 29 -22.57 7.65 17.53
C MET A 29 -21.11 7.74 17.09
N GLU A 30 -20.17 7.30 17.93
CA GLU A 30 -18.84 6.96 17.46
C GLU A 30 -19.02 5.88 16.39
N VAL A 31 -18.77 6.24 15.13
CA VAL A 31 -18.84 5.33 13.98
C VAL A 31 -17.63 4.40 14.03
N HIS A 32 -17.61 3.52 15.02
CA HIS A 32 -16.77 2.34 15.00
C HIS A 32 -17.39 1.39 13.96
N GLY A 33 -16.92 1.49 12.72
CA GLY A 33 -17.40 0.65 11.62
C GLY A 33 -17.52 -0.81 12.05
N VAL A 34 -18.73 -1.36 11.93
CA VAL A 34 -19.15 -2.68 12.43
C VAL A 34 -18.12 -3.75 12.04
N PRO A 35 -17.68 -4.64 12.96
CA PRO A 35 -16.67 -5.67 12.70
C PRO A 35 -16.89 -6.50 11.42
N GLN A 36 -18.14 -6.76 11.04
CA GLN A 36 -18.49 -7.48 9.81
C GLN A 36 -18.10 -6.73 8.52
N MET A 37 -18.25 -5.41 8.48
CA MET A 37 -17.84 -4.60 7.32
C MET A 37 -16.31 -4.53 7.20
N ARG A 38 -15.60 -4.58 8.34
CA ARG A 38 -14.15 -4.68 8.34
C ARG A 38 -13.68 -6.00 7.76
N LEU A 39 -14.28 -7.11 8.20
CA LEU A 39 -13.96 -8.45 7.69
C LEU A 39 -14.27 -8.61 6.19
N SER A 40 -15.37 -8.04 5.69
CA SER A 40 -15.71 -8.14 4.26
C SER A 40 -14.75 -7.35 3.38
N ARG A 41 -14.30 -6.15 3.80
CA ARG A 41 -13.29 -5.36 3.08
C ARG A 41 -11.94 -6.06 3.04
N ARG A 42 -11.49 -6.63 4.16
CA ARG A 42 -10.24 -7.42 4.23
C ARG A 42 -10.25 -8.60 3.28
N ARG A 43 -11.33 -9.39 3.30
CA ARG A 43 -11.50 -10.50 2.35
C ARG A 43 -11.40 -10.01 0.91
N ARG A 44 -12.08 -8.91 0.58
CA ARG A 44 -12.04 -8.35 -0.77
C ARG A 44 -10.64 -7.89 -1.16
N ALA A 45 -9.90 -7.26 -0.25
CA ALA A 45 -8.50 -6.88 -0.47
C ALA A 45 -7.62 -8.10 -0.73
N SER A 46 -7.75 -9.18 0.06
CA SER A 46 -7.02 -10.43 -0.20
C SER A 46 -7.36 -11.03 -1.57
N GLU A 47 -8.63 -11.08 -1.96
CA GLU A 47 -9.03 -11.59 -3.28
C GLU A 47 -8.44 -10.76 -4.44
N LEU A 48 -8.40 -9.43 -4.27
CA LEU A 48 -7.78 -8.52 -5.24
C LEU A 48 -6.27 -8.76 -5.34
N LEU A 49 -5.56 -8.92 -4.22
CA LEU A 49 -4.13 -9.21 -4.20
C LEU A 49 -3.82 -10.55 -4.86
N GLU A 50 -4.54 -11.61 -4.49
CA GLU A 50 -4.34 -12.93 -5.08
C GLU A 50 -4.55 -12.90 -6.61
N GLU A 51 -5.53 -12.13 -7.10
CA GLU A 51 -5.70 -11.95 -8.54
C GLU A 51 -4.58 -11.10 -9.14
N GLY A 52 -4.17 -10.01 -8.49
CA GLY A 52 -3.06 -9.17 -8.94
C GLY A 52 -1.75 -9.96 -9.08
N GLU A 53 -1.44 -10.81 -8.11
CA GLU A 53 -0.30 -11.72 -8.15
C GLU A 53 -0.39 -12.67 -9.35
N ARG A 54 -1.56 -13.28 -9.61
CA ARG A 54 -1.75 -14.12 -10.80
C ARG A 54 -1.63 -13.35 -12.11
N ARG A 55 -1.99 -12.06 -12.14
CA ARG A 55 -1.91 -11.20 -13.33
C ARG A 55 -0.47 -10.82 -13.62
N VAL A 56 0.29 -10.36 -12.63
CA VAL A 56 1.70 -10.00 -12.83
C VAL A 56 2.53 -11.22 -13.22
N MET A 57 2.25 -12.42 -12.69
CA MET A 57 2.92 -13.65 -13.13
C MET A 57 2.67 -14.01 -14.61
N ARG A 58 1.61 -13.47 -15.23
CA ARG A 58 1.27 -13.64 -16.65
C ARG A 58 1.75 -12.49 -17.54
N GLY A 59 2.40 -11.47 -16.97
CA GLY A 59 2.81 -10.26 -17.70
C GLY A 59 1.70 -9.22 -17.86
N GLU A 60 0.55 -9.42 -17.21
CA GLU A 60 -0.57 -8.47 -17.19
C GLU A 60 -0.31 -7.44 -16.09
N VAL A 61 0.78 -6.67 -16.25
CA VAL A 61 1.36 -5.84 -15.18
C VAL A 61 0.45 -4.66 -14.82
N LEU A 62 -0.10 -3.95 -15.79
CA LEU A 62 -0.94 -2.78 -15.53
C LEU A 62 -2.24 -3.17 -14.81
N GLU A 63 -2.84 -4.29 -15.20
CA GLU A 63 -3.99 -4.86 -14.51
C GLU A 63 -3.63 -5.27 -13.07
N ALA A 64 -2.45 -5.87 -12.86
CA ALA A 64 -1.97 -6.19 -11.52
C ALA A 64 -1.80 -4.93 -10.66
N VAL A 65 -1.18 -3.87 -11.19
CA VAL A 65 -1.03 -2.58 -10.50
C VAL A 65 -2.39 -2.02 -10.08
N SER A 66 -3.40 -2.06 -10.96
CA SER A 66 -4.76 -1.61 -10.61
C SER A 66 -5.34 -2.40 -9.44
N LEU A 67 -5.20 -3.73 -9.46
CA LEU A 67 -5.73 -4.60 -8.39
C LEU A 67 -5.03 -4.38 -7.06
N TYR A 68 -3.71 -4.15 -7.08
CA TYR A 68 -2.93 -3.79 -5.89
C TYR A 68 -3.37 -2.45 -5.31
N ASN A 69 -3.57 -1.44 -6.16
CA ASN A 69 -4.04 -0.13 -5.73
C ASN A 69 -5.47 -0.18 -5.17
N GLU A 70 -6.35 -0.99 -5.78
CA GLU A 70 -7.69 -1.23 -5.24
C GLU A 70 -7.64 -1.96 -3.89
N ALA A 71 -6.78 -2.96 -3.74
CA ALA A 71 -6.59 -3.67 -2.48
C ALA A 71 -6.07 -2.72 -1.38
N ASP A 72 -5.09 -1.88 -1.71
CA ASP A 72 -4.54 -0.87 -0.80
C ASP A 72 -5.58 0.19 -0.43
N ALA A 73 -6.42 0.62 -1.37
CA ALA A 73 -7.47 1.61 -1.13
C ALA A 73 -8.58 1.11 -0.17
N LEU A 74 -8.77 -0.21 -0.05
CA LEU A 74 -9.71 -0.80 0.91
C LEU A 74 -9.18 -0.79 2.35
N ASN A 75 -7.97 -0.27 2.59
CA ASN A 75 -7.19 -0.50 3.80
C ASN A 75 -7.94 -0.26 5.12
N LEU A 76 -7.96 -1.32 5.93
CA LEU A 76 -8.23 -1.31 7.36
C LEU A 76 -7.00 -1.88 8.08
N HIS A 77 -5.95 -1.06 8.11
CA HIS A 77 -4.61 -1.33 8.65
C HIS A 77 -3.75 -2.35 7.88
N GLY A 78 -3.01 -1.86 6.87
CA GLY A 78 -1.71 -2.43 6.47
C GLY A 78 -1.70 -3.86 5.93
N GLU A 79 -2.68 -4.24 5.11
CA GLU A 79 -2.77 -5.64 4.62
C GLU A 79 -1.93 -5.94 3.38
N VAL A 80 -1.65 -4.97 2.51
CA VAL A 80 -0.69 -5.20 1.43
C VAL A 80 0.71 -5.15 2.02
N GLY A 81 1.23 -6.32 2.38
CA GLY A 81 2.54 -6.45 3.02
C GLY A 81 3.69 -6.11 2.08
N ALA A 82 4.85 -5.79 2.66
CA ALA A 82 6.08 -5.48 1.91
C ALA A 82 6.40 -6.53 0.84
N GLN A 83 6.16 -7.82 1.14
CA GLN A 83 6.43 -8.92 0.21
C GLN A 83 5.49 -8.94 -1.01
N SER A 84 4.21 -8.62 -0.84
CA SER A 84 3.29 -8.51 -1.98
C SER A 84 3.70 -7.34 -2.87
N TRP A 85 3.97 -6.17 -2.28
CA TRP A 85 4.48 -5.03 -3.04
C TRP A 85 5.80 -5.35 -3.77
N ASN A 86 6.69 -6.08 -3.10
CA ASN A 86 7.94 -6.54 -3.69
C ASN A 86 7.71 -7.50 -4.86
N LEU A 87 6.75 -8.41 -4.76
CA LEU A 87 6.38 -9.33 -5.83
C LEU A 87 5.95 -8.56 -7.08
N LEU A 88 5.07 -7.56 -6.92
CA LEU A 88 4.66 -6.70 -8.02
C LEU A 88 5.85 -5.92 -8.61
N CYS A 89 6.69 -5.34 -7.75
CA CYS A 89 7.92 -4.64 -8.14
C CYS A 89 8.83 -5.52 -8.99
N TRP A 90 9.17 -6.70 -8.48
CA TRP A 90 10.09 -7.64 -9.14
C TRP A 90 9.53 -8.12 -10.48
N TYR A 91 8.36 -8.74 -10.49
CA TYR A 91 7.83 -9.33 -11.72
C TYR A 91 7.40 -8.28 -12.74
N GLY A 92 6.87 -7.13 -12.32
CA GLY A 92 6.58 -6.03 -13.23
C GLY A 92 7.83 -5.52 -13.94
N SER A 93 8.93 -5.39 -13.21
CA SER A 93 10.23 -5.02 -13.78
C SER A 93 10.76 -6.09 -14.74
N LEU A 94 10.63 -7.38 -14.39
CA LEU A 94 11.06 -8.48 -15.27
C LEU A 94 10.22 -8.59 -16.56
N TRP A 95 8.95 -8.21 -16.51
CA TRP A 95 8.09 -8.10 -17.69
C TRP A 95 8.36 -6.86 -18.54
N GLY A 96 9.27 -5.98 -18.11
CA GLY A 96 9.67 -4.80 -18.85
C GLY A 96 8.76 -3.59 -18.63
N GLU A 97 8.03 -3.56 -17.52
CA GLU A 97 7.15 -2.45 -17.13
C GLU A 97 7.63 -1.79 -15.81
N PRO A 98 8.91 -1.43 -15.67
CA PRO A 98 9.49 -0.94 -14.42
C PRO A 98 8.87 0.41 -13.99
N GLU A 99 8.56 1.31 -14.93
CA GLU A 99 7.92 2.60 -14.63
C GLU A 99 6.56 2.42 -13.94
N ALA A 100 5.82 1.39 -14.32
CA ALA A 100 4.50 1.10 -13.76
C ALA A 100 4.57 0.58 -12.32
N VAL A 101 5.69 -0.01 -11.91
CA VAL A 101 5.83 -0.69 -10.61
C VAL A 101 6.81 -0.02 -9.66
N LEU A 102 7.47 1.08 -10.03
CA LEU A 102 8.33 1.84 -9.11
C LEU A 102 7.61 2.22 -7.81
N GLU A 103 6.35 2.63 -7.88
CA GLU A 103 5.56 2.96 -6.69
C GLU A 103 5.33 1.76 -5.77
N ALA A 104 5.25 0.55 -6.34
CA ALA A 104 5.20 -0.70 -5.58
C ALA A 104 6.55 -0.99 -4.92
N CYS A 105 7.66 -0.77 -5.63
CA CYS A 105 9.01 -0.93 -5.09
C CYS A 105 9.26 -0.01 -3.89
N GLU A 106 8.87 1.27 -3.99
CA GLU A 106 9.03 2.22 -2.89
C GLU A 106 8.18 1.82 -1.68
N ARG A 107 6.90 1.46 -1.87
CA ARG A 107 6.05 0.94 -0.79
C ARG A 107 6.66 -0.29 -0.11
N ALA A 108 7.24 -1.20 -0.89
CA ALA A 108 7.89 -2.40 -0.34
C ALA A 108 9.05 -2.03 0.59
N VAL A 109 9.92 -1.11 0.15
CA VAL A 109 11.06 -0.63 0.95
C VAL A 109 10.59 0.17 2.17
N GLU A 110 9.57 1.01 2.05
CA GLU A 110 9.02 1.76 3.20
C GLU A 110 8.49 0.83 4.30
N LEU A 111 7.86 -0.27 3.92
CA LEU A 111 7.30 -1.25 4.86
C LEU A 111 8.33 -2.18 5.48
N ALA A 112 9.44 -2.43 4.79
CA ALA A 112 10.51 -3.33 5.24
C ALA A 112 11.89 -2.76 4.86
N PRO A 113 12.31 -1.65 5.48
CA PRO A 113 13.50 -0.91 5.05
C PRO A 113 14.77 -1.74 5.16
N ASP A 114 14.86 -2.67 6.11
CA ASP A 114 16.05 -3.49 6.35
C ASP A 114 16.06 -4.79 5.53
N ASN A 115 15.09 -5.00 4.63
CA ASN A 115 15.06 -6.19 3.79
C ASN A 115 15.88 -5.98 2.51
N ILE A 116 17.04 -6.63 2.44
CA ILE A 116 17.98 -6.49 1.33
C ILE A 116 17.45 -7.03 0.00
N GLU A 117 16.59 -8.06 0.00
CA GLU A 117 15.99 -8.62 -1.22
C GLU A 117 14.99 -7.64 -1.85
N ILE A 118 14.30 -6.87 -0.99
CA ILE A 118 13.36 -5.83 -1.43
C ILE A 118 14.12 -4.63 -2.02
N ARG A 119 15.22 -4.23 -1.38
CA ARG A 119 16.11 -3.20 -1.94
C ARG A 119 16.69 -3.64 -3.27
N ASP A 120 17.18 -4.88 -3.38
CA ASP A 120 17.69 -5.46 -4.62
C ASP A 120 16.64 -5.43 -5.75
N SER A 121 15.39 -5.77 -5.45
CA SER A 121 14.28 -5.69 -6.42
C SER A 121 14.01 -4.26 -6.88
N ARG A 122 14.03 -3.27 -5.96
CA ARG A 122 13.94 -1.84 -6.34
C ARG A 122 15.13 -1.40 -7.17
N GLY A 123 16.33 -1.89 -6.86
CA GLY A 123 17.55 -1.60 -7.63
C GLY A 123 17.43 -2.01 -9.09
N LEU A 124 16.84 -3.18 -9.36
CA LEU A 124 16.50 -3.62 -10.72
C LEU A 124 15.55 -2.65 -11.42
N ALA A 125 14.44 -2.30 -10.77
CA ALA A 125 13.44 -1.38 -11.33
C ALA A 125 14.05 -0.01 -11.66
N ARG A 126 14.84 0.55 -10.73
CA ARG A 126 15.54 1.83 -10.88
C ARG A 126 16.53 1.80 -12.04
N ALA A 127 17.32 0.73 -12.16
CA ALA A 127 18.26 0.61 -13.28
C ALA A 127 17.53 0.54 -14.63
N LEU A 128 16.40 -0.14 -14.70
CA LEU A 128 15.63 -0.23 -15.94
C LEU A 128 15.00 1.11 -16.37
N VAL A 129 14.65 1.99 -15.43
CA VAL A 129 14.19 3.36 -15.74
C VAL A 129 15.32 4.37 -15.90
N GLY A 130 16.58 3.94 -15.80
CA GLY A 130 17.76 4.79 -15.95
C GLY A 130 18.23 5.51 -14.69
N ASP A 131 17.65 5.23 -13.52
CA ASP A 131 18.16 5.69 -12.22
C ASP A 131 19.33 4.80 -11.77
N PHE A 132 20.48 4.96 -12.44
CA PHE A 132 21.67 4.15 -12.16
C PHE A 132 22.27 4.46 -10.79
N GLU A 133 22.26 5.72 -10.35
CA GLU A 133 22.77 6.09 -9.02
C GLU A 133 21.96 5.42 -7.91
N GLY A 134 20.62 5.49 -7.98
CA GLY A 134 19.74 4.84 -7.03
C GLY A 134 19.83 3.32 -7.07
N ALA A 135 19.95 2.73 -8.27
CA ALA A 135 20.14 1.29 -8.43
C ALA A 135 21.45 0.79 -7.82
N ILE A 136 22.56 1.48 -8.07
CA ILE A 136 23.87 1.15 -7.49
C ILE A 136 23.79 1.17 -5.97
N ALA A 137 23.17 2.20 -5.37
CA ALA A 137 23.03 2.30 -3.93
C ALA A 137 22.24 1.11 -3.34
N ASP A 138 21.16 0.69 -4.00
CA ASP A 138 20.36 -0.47 -3.58
C ASP A 138 21.13 -1.79 -3.70
N PHE A 139 21.82 -2.01 -4.82
CA PHE A 139 22.65 -3.20 -5.02
C PHE A 139 23.83 -3.27 -4.07
N GLN A 140 24.43 -2.13 -3.70
CA GLN A 140 25.54 -2.09 -2.74
C GLN A 140 25.12 -2.63 -1.37
N VAL A 141 23.95 -2.23 -0.86
CA VAL A 141 23.41 -2.78 0.38
C VAL A 141 23.28 -4.30 0.29
N PHE A 142 22.68 -4.80 -0.79
CA PHE A 142 22.54 -6.24 -1.00
C PHE A 142 23.90 -6.94 -1.02
N VAL A 143 24.85 -6.40 -1.77
CA VAL A 143 26.21 -6.93 -1.88
C VAL A 143 26.93 -6.94 -0.55
N GLU A 144 26.72 -5.96 0.34
CA GLU A 144 27.39 -5.91 1.64
C GLU A 144 26.86 -6.99 2.59
N GLU A 145 25.55 -7.23 2.59
CA GLU A 145 24.85 -8.03 3.61
C GLU A 145 24.55 -9.49 3.20
N THR A 146 24.52 -9.83 1.91
CA THR A 146 24.03 -11.13 1.42
C THR A 146 25.03 -12.28 1.56
N ASP A 147 24.69 -13.39 2.21
CA ASP A 147 25.57 -14.57 2.24
C ASP A 147 25.56 -15.40 0.94
N HIS A 148 24.78 -15.00 -0.08
CA HIS A 148 24.72 -15.69 -1.37
C HIS A 148 25.83 -15.25 -2.32
N GLU A 149 26.95 -15.98 -2.36
CA GLU A 149 28.12 -15.63 -3.18
C GLU A 149 27.81 -15.42 -4.68
N VAL A 150 26.98 -16.29 -5.27
CA VAL A 150 26.64 -16.20 -6.71
C VAL A 150 25.87 -14.92 -7.02
N ARG A 151 24.84 -14.60 -6.20
CA ARG A 151 24.04 -13.38 -6.37
C ARG A 151 24.86 -12.13 -6.03
N ARG A 152 25.72 -12.21 -5.01
CA ARG A 152 26.66 -11.14 -4.64
C ARG A 152 27.56 -10.79 -5.83
N PHE A 153 28.20 -11.78 -6.44
CA PHE A 153 29.06 -11.59 -7.61
C PHE A 153 28.28 -11.02 -8.81
N GLN A 154 27.06 -11.51 -9.04
CA GLN A 154 26.20 -10.98 -10.09
C GLN A 154 25.86 -9.49 -9.90
N ARG A 155 25.45 -9.09 -8.69
CA ARG A 155 25.14 -7.68 -8.38
C ARG A 155 26.39 -6.79 -8.42
N GLN A 156 27.56 -7.30 -8.03
CA GLN A 156 28.84 -6.60 -8.23
C GLN A 156 29.10 -6.28 -9.70
N ASN A 157 28.91 -7.26 -10.60
CA ASN A 157 29.04 -7.01 -12.04
C ASN A 157 28.02 -5.99 -12.56
N TRP A 158 26.78 -6.02 -12.05
CA TRP A 158 25.78 -5.01 -12.42
C TRP A 158 26.20 -3.61 -11.96
N ILE A 159 26.71 -3.47 -10.74
CA ILE A 159 27.24 -2.19 -10.23
C ILE A 159 28.36 -1.67 -11.15
N GLU A 160 29.32 -2.50 -11.53
CA GLU A 160 30.43 -2.10 -12.42
C GLU A 160 29.93 -1.61 -13.78
N MET A 161 28.96 -2.31 -14.38
CA MET A 161 28.36 -1.91 -15.66
C MET A 161 27.59 -0.58 -15.53
N LEU A 162 26.76 -0.44 -14.49
CA LEU A 162 26.00 0.79 -14.25
C LEU A 162 26.91 1.99 -13.96
N GLN A 163 28.05 1.79 -13.28
CA GLN A 163 29.07 2.82 -13.07
C GLN A 163 29.73 3.26 -14.38
N ALA A 164 29.78 2.37 -15.38
CA ALA A 164 30.25 2.67 -16.73
C ALA A 164 29.15 3.28 -17.64
N ASP A 165 27.98 3.61 -17.08
CA ASP A 165 26.79 4.09 -17.80
C ASP A 165 26.24 3.03 -18.79
N GLU A 166 26.49 1.75 -18.51
CA GLU A 166 26.02 0.61 -19.28
C GLU A 166 24.89 -0.13 -18.55
N ASN A 167 23.73 -0.29 -19.21
CA ASN A 167 22.62 -1.05 -18.64
C ASN A 167 22.79 -2.56 -18.91
N PRO A 168 22.99 -3.42 -17.88
CA PRO A 168 23.17 -4.86 -18.07
C PRO A 168 21.87 -5.61 -18.40
N PHE A 169 20.71 -4.98 -18.22
CA PHE A 169 19.41 -5.64 -18.21
C PHE A 169 18.78 -5.76 -19.60
N THR A 170 19.44 -6.54 -20.47
CA THR A 170 18.86 -6.94 -21.75
C THR A 170 17.65 -7.86 -21.58
N PRO A 171 16.75 -8.00 -22.58
CA PRO A 171 15.64 -8.96 -22.51
C PRO A 171 16.06 -10.40 -22.22
N SER A 172 17.28 -10.79 -22.61
CA SER A 172 17.83 -12.12 -22.30
C SER A 172 18.23 -12.24 -20.83
N VAL A 173 18.81 -11.18 -20.25
CA VAL A 173 19.14 -11.13 -18.81
C VAL A 173 17.87 -11.16 -17.98
N LEU A 174 16.86 -10.34 -18.31
CA LEU A 174 15.57 -10.33 -17.61
C LEU A 174 14.89 -11.72 -17.64
N ARG A 175 14.94 -12.42 -18.78
CA ARG A 175 14.42 -13.80 -18.87
C ARG A 175 15.12 -14.78 -17.94
N MET A 176 16.42 -14.64 -17.69
CA MET A 176 17.14 -15.53 -16.77
C MET A 176 16.75 -15.28 -15.32
N LEU A 177 16.40 -14.03 -14.97
CA LEU A 177 16.00 -13.65 -13.61
C LEU A 177 14.59 -14.14 -13.21
N PHE A 178 13.78 -14.64 -14.15
CA PHE A 178 12.51 -15.32 -13.80
C PHE A 178 12.72 -16.67 -13.09
N ILE A 179 13.93 -17.24 -13.16
CA ILE A 179 14.26 -18.58 -12.69
C ILE A 179 15.20 -18.54 -11.46
N ASP A 180 15.69 -17.34 -11.11
CA ASP A 180 16.65 -17.08 -10.03
C ASP A 180 15.98 -16.96 -8.66
#